data_AF-A0ABC9DUU6-F1
#
_entry.id   AF-A0ABC9DUU6-F1
#
_cell.length_a   1.000
_cell.length_b   1.000
_cell.length_c   1.000
_cell.angle_alpha   90.00
_cell.angle_beta   90.00
_cell.angle_gamma   90.00
#
_symmetry.space_group_name_H-M   'P 1'
#
loop_
_entity.id
_entity.type
_entity.pdbx_description
1 polymer ?
#
loop_
_entity_poly.entity_id
_entity_poly.type
_entity_poly.pdbx_seq_one_letter_code
_entity_poly.pdbx_strand_id
1 'polypeptide(L)'
;MAACISVSSFCFQIASEGLKHRVFEVSLADLQSDEDQAYRKIRLRAEDVQGRNVLTNFWGMDFTTDKLRSLVKKWQTLIEAHVDVKTTDNYMLRLFCIGFTKRRPNQVKRTCYAQASQIRQIRRKMVEIMANQASTCDLKELVSKFIPEVIGKEIEKATSSIFPLQNVFIRKVKILKAPKFDLGKLMEVHGDYSKEDVGVKLERPAEGEEAVVGQEVAATE
;
A
#
# COMPACT_ATOMS: atom_id res chain seq x y z
N MET A 1 10.82 -2.14 -11.78
CA MET A 1 9.99 -1.99 -12.99
C MET A 1 9.58 -0.54 -13.22
N ALA A 2 10.26 0.17 -14.11
CA ALA A 2 10.00 1.57 -14.44
C ALA A 2 9.16 1.69 -15.72
N ALA A 3 8.00 2.37 -15.63
CA ALA A 3 7.22 2.75 -16.80
C ALA A 3 7.80 4.05 -17.40
N CYS A 4 8.32 3.98 -18.62
CA CYS A 4 8.92 5.11 -19.32
C CYS A 4 7.83 5.89 -20.08
N ILE A 5 7.44 7.06 -19.58
CA ILE A 5 6.48 7.97 -20.22
C ILE A 5 7.29 9.04 -20.96
N SER A 6 7.10 9.16 -22.27
CA SER A 6 7.75 10.17 -23.12
C SER A 6 7.23 11.58 -22.80
N VAL A 7 8.16 12.52 -22.61
CA VAL A 7 7.85 13.91 -22.23
C VAL A 7 8.16 14.85 -23.40
N SER A 8 7.13 15.41 -24.04
CA SER A 8 7.25 16.54 -24.97
C SER A 8 7.12 17.85 -24.20
N SER A 9 8.08 18.77 -24.38
CA SER A 9 8.16 20.02 -23.63
C SER A 9 7.60 21.18 -24.46
N PHE A 10 6.58 21.89 -23.97
CA PHE A 10 6.01 23.08 -24.61
C PHE A 10 6.45 24.34 -23.86
N CYS A 11 6.77 25.41 -24.60
CA CYS A 11 7.66 26.54 -24.28
C CYS A 11 7.39 27.38 -23.00
N PHE A 12 6.36 27.11 -22.18
CA PHE A 12 6.11 27.85 -20.93
C PHE A 12 5.85 26.99 -19.69
N GLN A 13 5.66 25.68 -19.85
CA GLN A 13 5.51 24.76 -18.71
C GLN A 13 6.48 23.59 -18.89
N ILE A 14 7.43 23.50 -17.95
CA ILE A 14 8.36 22.38 -17.92
C ILE A 14 7.56 21.15 -17.50
N ALA A 15 7.38 20.20 -18.42
CA ALA A 15 6.59 19.01 -18.17
C ALA A 15 7.15 18.14 -17.02
N SER A 16 8.45 18.22 -16.73
CA SER A 16 9.06 17.54 -15.57
C SER A 16 8.58 18.10 -14.23
N GLU A 17 8.23 19.39 -14.13
CA GLU A 17 7.69 19.97 -12.90
C GLU A 17 6.23 19.57 -12.69
N GLY A 18 5.44 19.46 -13.77
CA GLY A 18 4.05 19.00 -13.71
C GLY A 18 3.87 17.50 -13.39
N LEU A 19 4.96 16.72 -13.44
CA LEU A 19 4.97 15.30 -13.06
C LEU A 19 5.26 15.10 -11.57
N LYS A 20 5.87 16.07 -10.89
CA LYS A 20 6.17 16.00 -9.46
C LYS A 20 4.87 15.93 -8.66
N HIS A 21 4.91 15.23 -7.53
CA HIS A 21 3.80 14.98 -6.61
C HIS A 21 2.63 14.14 -7.14
N ARG A 22 2.71 13.59 -8.35
CA ARG A 22 1.74 12.60 -8.83
C ARG A 22 1.85 11.31 -8.00
N VAL A 23 0.70 10.71 -7.70
CA VAL A 23 0.61 9.48 -6.92
C VAL A 23 0.30 8.33 -7.86
N PHE A 24 1.18 7.33 -7.87
CA PHE A 24 1.01 6.08 -8.59
C PHE A 24 0.51 5.01 -7.62
N GLU A 25 -0.48 4.24 -8.04
CA GLU A 25 -1.00 3.10 -7.29
C GLU A 25 -0.61 1.83 -8.05
N VAL A 26 0.16 0.96 -7.39
CA VAL A 26 0.66 -0.29 -7.96
C VAL A 26 0.40 -1.41 -6.97
N SER A 27 0.08 -2.61 -7.45
CA SER A 27 -0.07 -3.76 -6.56
C SER A 27 1.31 -4.35 -6.22
N LEU A 28 1.43 -4.98 -5.04
CA LEU A 28 2.69 -5.65 -4.68
C LEU A 28 3.00 -6.85 -5.57
N ALA A 29 1.98 -7.52 -6.10
CA ALA A 29 2.16 -8.63 -7.03
C ALA A 29 2.85 -8.18 -8.32
N ASP A 30 2.53 -6.99 -8.83
CA ASP A 30 3.18 -6.46 -10.04
C ASP A 30 4.68 -6.14 -9.83
N LEU A 31 5.09 -5.92 -8.58
CA LEU A 31 6.49 -5.60 -8.24
C LEU A 31 7.31 -6.83 -7.88
N GLN A 32 6.72 -7.78 -7.15
CA GLN A 32 7.43 -8.95 -6.62
C GLN A 32 7.16 -10.23 -7.42
N SER A 33 6.17 -10.22 -8.33
CA SER A 33 5.68 -11.40 -9.07
C SER A 33 5.10 -12.51 -8.17
N ASP A 34 4.89 -12.24 -6.88
CA ASP A 34 4.24 -13.15 -5.93
C ASP A 34 2.74 -12.83 -5.84
N GLU A 35 1.89 -13.79 -6.24
CA GLU A 35 0.43 -13.63 -6.26
C GLU A 35 -0.20 -13.53 -4.87
N ASP A 36 0.46 -14.10 -3.85
CA ASP A 36 -0.05 -14.13 -2.47
C ASP A 36 -0.20 -12.72 -1.87
N GLN A 37 0.55 -11.73 -2.34
CA GLN A 37 0.52 -10.35 -1.87
C GLN A 37 -0.25 -9.40 -2.82
N ALA A 38 -0.98 -9.93 -3.80
CA ALA A 38 -1.75 -9.13 -4.77
C ALA A 38 -2.78 -8.17 -4.14
N TYR A 39 -3.26 -8.47 -2.93
CA TYR A 39 -4.26 -7.65 -2.25
C TYR A 39 -3.71 -6.35 -1.64
N ARG A 40 -2.39 -6.14 -1.68
CA ARG A 40 -1.73 -4.96 -1.13
C ARG A 40 -1.44 -3.97 -2.25
N LYS A 41 -1.99 -2.77 -2.12
CA LYS A 41 -1.75 -1.64 -3.01
C LYS A 41 -0.79 -0.67 -2.35
N ILE A 42 0.26 -0.31 -3.06
CA ILE A 42 1.22 0.70 -2.62
C ILE A 42 0.97 1.98 -3.41
N ARG A 43 0.98 3.09 -2.67
CA ARG A 43 0.89 4.44 -3.22
C ARG A 43 2.28 5.04 -3.19
N LEU A 44 2.85 5.28 -4.36
CA LEU A 44 4.15 5.91 -4.56
C LEU A 44 3.94 7.33 -5.05
N ARG A 45 4.70 8.30 -4.54
CA ARG A 45 4.67 9.70 -4.98
C ARG A 45 5.93 10.02 -5.76
N ALA A 46 5.79 10.62 -6.94
CA ALA A 46 6.91 11.20 -7.67
C ALA A 46 7.49 12.40 -6.90
N GLU A 47 8.79 12.37 -6.61
CA GLU A 47 9.48 13.49 -5.97
C GLU A 47 10.48 14.16 -6.90
N ASP A 48 11.24 13.37 -7.66
CA ASP A 48 12.20 13.90 -8.62
C ASP A 48 12.15 13.20 -9.99
N VAL A 49 12.61 13.91 -11.02
CA VAL A 49 12.63 13.43 -12.40
C VAL A 49 14.04 13.60 -12.95
N GLN A 50 14.73 12.48 -13.19
CA GLN A 50 16.05 12.44 -13.79
C GLN A 50 15.95 12.02 -15.25
N GLY A 51 16.08 13.01 -16.16
CA GLY A 51 15.93 12.76 -17.59
C GLY A 51 14.54 12.22 -17.93
N ARG A 52 14.44 10.91 -18.19
CA ARG A 52 13.18 10.20 -18.47
C ARG A 52 12.69 9.31 -17.32
N ASN A 53 13.46 9.18 -16.26
CA ASN A 53 13.15 8.32 -15.12
C ASN A 53 12.57 9.17 -13.98
N VAL A 54 11.45 8.73 -13.42
CA VAL A 54 10.82 9.38 -12.27
C VAL A 54 11.17 8.61 -11.01
N LEU A 55 11.79 9.29 -10.05
CA LEU A 55 12.09 8.75 -8.73
C LEU A 55 10.86 8.93 -7.83
N THR A 56 10.42 7.82 -7.21
CA THR A 56 9.20 7.80 -6.43
C THR A 56 9.45 7.31 -5.01
N ASN A 57 8.86 8.00 -4.04
CA ASN A 57 8.89 7.64 -2.64
C ASN A 57 7.60 6.99 -2.17
N PHE A 58 7.69 6.24 -1.08
CA PHE A 58 6.53 5.66 -0.41
C PHE A 58 5.63 6.77 0.15
N TRP A 59 4.36 6.81 -0.29
CA TRP A 59 3.37 7.76 0.21
C TRP A 59 2.32 7.09 1.12
N GLY A 60 1.99 5.83 0.84
CA GLY A 60 1.05 5.09 1.65
C GLY A 60 0.81 3.68 1.16
N MET A 61 0.01 2.95 1.93
CA MET A 61 -0.40 1.58 1.63
C MET A 61 -1.89 1.44 1.88
N ASP A 62 -2.55 0.69 1.01
CA ASP A 62 -3.97 0.38 1.09
C ASP A 62 -4.21 -1.10 0.77
N PHE A 63 -5.28 -1.66 1.32
CA PHE A 63 -5.78 -2.97 0.93
C PHE A 63 -6.78 -2.86 -0.23
N THR A 64 -6.84 -3.90 -1.08
CA THR A 64 -7.93 -4.06 -2.05
C THR A 64 -9.28 -4.21 -1.34
N THR A 65 -10.35 -3.76 -1.99
CA THR A 65 -11.71 -3.88 -1.48
C THR A 65 -12.14 -5.34 -1.31
N ASP A 66 -11.65 -6.21 -2.18
CA ASP A 66 -12.04 -7.62 -2.25
C ASP A 66 -11.47 -8.42 -1.08
N LYS A 67 -10.21 -8.14 -0.71
CA LYS A 67 -9.61 -8.73 0.48
C LYS A 67 -10.28 -8.26 1.76
N LEU A 68 -10.63 -6.99 1.87
CA LEU A 68 -11.36 -6.49 3.05
C LEU A 68 -12.73 -7.16 3.19
N ARG A 69 -13.48 -7.29 2.09
CA ARG A 69 -14.80 -7.93 2.08
C ARG A 69 -14.74 -9.43 2.41
N SER A 70 -13.70 -10.13 1.96
CA SER A 70 -13.54 -11.57 2.24
C SER A 70 -13.14 -11.88 3.69
N LEU A 71 -12.40 -10.98 4.34
CA LEU A 71 -11.98 -11.14 5.74
C LEU A 71 -13.12 -10.89 6.74
N VAL A 72 -14.00 -9.93 6.43
CA VAL A 72 -15.13 -9.56 7.30
C VAL A 72 -16.26 -10.59 7.16
N LYS A 73 -16.21 -11.63 7.98
CA LYS A 73 -17.29 -12.63 8.11
C LYS A 73 -18.17 -12.36 9.32
N LYS A 74 -19.41 -12.85 9.27
CA LYS A 74 -20.34 -12.87 10.42
C LYS A 74 -19.85 -13.83 11.51
N TRP A 75 -20.41 -13.71 12.72
CA TRP A 75 -20.17 -14.59 13.87
C TRP A 75 -18.80 -14.49 14.55
N GLN A 76 -18.03 -13.45 14.22
CA GLN A 76 -16.76 -13.10 14.85
C GLN A 76 -16.74 -11.61 15.20
N THR A 77 -15.95 -11.22 16.21
CA THR A 77 -15.71 -9.80 16.50
C THR A 77 -14.62 -9.23 15.61
N LEU A 78 -14.85 -8.02 15.11
CA LEU A 78 -13.87 -7.21 14.41
C LEU A 78 -13.18 -6.27 15.41
N ILE A 79 -11.86 -6.29 15.43
CA ILE A 79 -11.03 -5.42 16.28
C ILE A 79 -10.26 -4.46 15.39
N GLU A 80 -10.59 -3.18 15.51
CA GLU A 80 -9.88 -2.08 14.86
C GLU A 80 -8.98 -1.34 15.86
N ALA A 81 -7.78 -1.00 15.42
CA ALA A 81 -6.86 -0.13 16.14
C ALA A 81 -6.27 0.91 15.16
N HIS A 82 -6.05 2.12 15.66
CA HIS A 82 -5.40 3.20 14.91
C HIS A 82 -4.28 3.78 15.77
N VAL A 83 -3.16 4.12 15.14
CA VAL A 83 -1.99 4.69 15.81
C VAL A 83 -1.40 5.80 14.97
N ASP A 84 -1.04 6.89 15.62
CA ASP A 84 -0.23 7.96 15.06
C ASP A 84 1.20 7.81 15.57
N VAL A 85 2.14 7.59 14.65
CA VAL A 85 3.55 7.37 14.99
C VAL A 85 4.43 8.34 14.20
N LYS A 86 5.51 8.79 14.86
CA LYS A 86 6.60 9.51 14.21
C LYS A 86 7.75 8.55 14.02
N THR A 87 8.25 8.44 12.80
CA THR A 87 9.49 7.71 12.53
C THR A 87 10.70 8.57 12.85
N THR A 88 11.87 7.94 12.91
CA THR A 88 13.21 8.54 13.01
C THR A 88 13.46 9.61 11.94
N ASP A 89 13.00 9.35 10.70
CA ASP A 89 13.07 10.26 9.56
C ASP A 89 12.13 11.48 9.66
N ASN A 90 11.42 11.66 10.79
CA ASN A 90 10.42 12.71 11.02
C ASN A 90 9.17 12.63 10.11
N TYR A 91 8.82 11.44 9.60
CA TYR A 91 7.52 11.23 8.96
C TYR A 91 6.46 10.95 10.00
N MET A 92 5.30 11.60 9.88
CA MET A 92 4.13 11.27 10.70
C MET A 92 3.25 10.27 9.93
N LEU A 93 3.16 9.05 10.44
CA LEU A 93 2.37 7.96 9.89
C LEU A 93 1.13 7.71 10.73
N ARG A 94 -0.01 7.47 10.07
CA ARG A 94 -1.21 6.89 10.67
C ARG A 94 -1.40 5.47 10.18
N LEU A 95 -1.22 4.52 11.09
CA LEU A 95 -1.37 3.09 10.84
C LEU A 95 -2.74 2.61 11.29
N PHE A 96 -3.40 1.81 10.46
CA PHE A 96 -4.66 1.15 10.79
C PHE A 96 -4.45 -0.35 10.83
N CYS A 97 -4.78 -0.99 11.94
CA CYS A 97 -4.76 -2.44 12.07
C CYS A 97 -6.16 -3.00 12.22
N ILE A 98 -6.37 -4.15 11.58
CA ILE A 98 -7.57 -4.97 11.75
C ILE A 98 -7.12 -6.33 12.26
N GLY A 99 -7.88 -6.88 13.20
CA GLY A 99 -7.78 -8.28 13.62
C GLY A 99 -9.16 -8.89 13.81
N PHE A 100 -9.25 -10.21 13.59
CA PHE A 100 -10.46 -10.99 13.83
C PHE A 100 -10.23 -12.00 14.94
N THR A 101 -11.29 -12.35 15.65
CA THR A 101 -11.23 -13.42 16.65
C THR A 101 -11.20 -14.79 16.00
N LYS A 102 -10.28 -15.64 16.44
CA LYS A 102 -10.16 -17.03 15.98
C LYS A 102 -11.05 -17.94 16.81
N ARG A 103 -11.77 -18.83 16.13
CA ARG A 103 -12.53 -19.89 16.79
C ARG A 103 -11.58 -20.94 17.37
N ARG A 104 -11.81 -21.34 18.62
CA ARG A 104 -11.07 -22.46 19.24
C ARG A 104 -11.59 -23.79 18.69
N PRO A 105 -10.72 -24.80 18.45
CA PRO A 105 -11.14 -26.08 17.85
C PRO A 105 -12.21 -26.80 18.68
N ASN A 106 -12.15 -26.72 20.01
CA ASN A 106 -13.08 -27.41 20.91
C ASN A 106 -14.36 -26.61 21.19
N GLN A 107 -14.64 -25.55 20.42
CA GLN A 107 -15.77 -24.66 20.67
C GLN A 107 -17.04 -25.16 20.00
N VAL A 108 -18.04 -25.54 20.80
CA VAL A 108 -19.37 -26.00 20.34
C VAL A 108 -20.17 -24.86 19.69
N LYS A 109 -20.11 -23.65 20.27
CA LYS A 109 -20.81 -22.47 19.73
C LYS A 109 -20.23 -22.06 18.37
N ARG A 110 -21.11 -21.78 17.41
CA ARG A 110 -20.73 -21.22 16.10
C ARG A 110 -20.21 -19.79 16.21
N THR A 111 -20.63 -19.06 17.24
CA THR A 111 -20.28 -17.65 17.46
C THR A 111 -19.02 -17.52 18.31
N CYS A 112 -18.12 -16.63 17.89
CA CYS A 112 -16.88 -16.32 18.60
C CYS A 112 -16.79 -14.80 18.82
N TYR A 113 -17.39 -14.32 19.91
CA TYR A 113 -17.35 -12.90 20.27
C TYR A 113 -16.43 -12.67 21.47
N ALA A 114 -15.55 -11.68 21.36
CA ALA A 114 -14.76 -11.20 22.48
C ALA A 114 -15.60 -10.28 23.39
N GLN A 115 -15.35 -10.33 24.70
CA GLN A 115 -15.97 -9.40 25.64
C GLN A 115 -15.43 -7.97 25.42
N ALA A 116 -16.24 -6.94 25.67
CA ALA A 116 -15.81 -5.55 25.50
C ALA A 116 -14.55 -5.17 26.29
N SER A 117 -14.35 -5.75 27.48
CA SER A 117 -13.12 -5.60 28.29
C SER A 117 -11.89 -6.13 27.56
N GLN A 118 -11.99 -7.34 26.99
CA GLN A 118 -10.94 -7.99 26.22
C GLN A 118 -10.60 -7.18 24.95
N ILE A 119 -11.62 -6.68 24.24
CA ILE A 119 -11.41 -5.83 23.05
C ILE A 119 -10.57 -4.59 23.40
N ARG A 120 -10.86 -3.92 24.53
CA ARG A 120 -10.07 -2.76 24.99
C ARG A 120 -8.63 -3.12 25.36
N GLN A 121 -8.42 -4.28 25.99
CA GLN A 121 -7.07 -4.74 26.32
C GLN A 121 -6.27 -5.09 25.06
N ILE A 122 -6.90 -5.76 24.09
CA ILE A 122 -6.28 -6.10 22.80
C ILE A 122 -5.91 -4.81 22.05
N ARG A 123 -6.82 -3.82 21.98
CA ARG A 123 -6.53 -2.54 21.33
C ARG A 123 -5.33 -1.83 21.95
N ARG A 124 -5.19 -1.82 23.28
CA ARG A 124 -4.01 -1.23 23.95
C ARG A 124 -2.72 -1.94 23.53
N LYS A 125 -2.69 -3.27 23.59
CA LYS A 125 -1.51 -4.06 23.15
C LYS A 125 -1.18 -3.85 21.67
N MET A 126 -2.18 -3.77 20.79
CA MET A 126 -1.95 -3.50 19.37
C MET A 126 -1.30 -2.15 19.16
N VAL A 127 -1.82 -1.11 19.83
CA VAL A 127 -1.28 0.26 19.74
C VAL A 127 0.16 0.31 20.24
N GLU A 128 0.44 -0.31 21.39
CA GLU A 128 1.78 -0.36 21.99
C GLU A 128 2.81 -1.04 21.07
N ILE A 129 2.50 -2.22 20.54
CA ILE A 129 3.42 -2.98 19.67
C ILE A 129 3.70 -2.21 18.37
N MET A 130 2.65 -1.65 17.77
CA MET A 130 2.79 -0.86 16.54
C MET A 130 3.62 0.39 16.78
N ALA A 131 3.37 1.11 17.87
CA ALA A 131 4.11 2.32 18.21
C ALA A 131 5.60 2.00 18.42
N ASN A 132 5.91 0.96 19.20
CA ASN A 132 7.28 0.56 19.49
C ASN A 132 8.06 0.16 18.22
N GLN A 133 7.46 -0.67 17.36
CA GLN A 133 8.09 -1.11 16.11
C GLN A 133 8.27 0.03 15.11
N ALA A 134 7.32 0.97 15.06
CA ALA A 134 7.35 2.08 14.10
C ALA A 134 8.17 3.29 14.56
N SER A 135 8.37 3.49 15.86
CA SER A 135 9.20 4.60 16.37
C SER A 135 10.70 4.33 16.26
N THR A 136 11.11 3.06 16.27
CA THR A 136 12.54 2.69 16.23
C THR A 136 13.13 2.64 14.83
N CYS A 137 12.29 2.60 13.80
CA CYS A 137 12.70 2.28 12.44
C CYS A 137 12.47 3.44 11.47
N ASP A 138 13.33 3.47 10.46
CA ASP A 138 13.22 4.35 9.30
C ASP A 138 12.07 3.91 8.38
N LEU A 139 11.68 4.78 7.44
CA LEU A 139 10.62 4.43 6.49
C LEU A 139 10.95 3.19 5.64
N LYS A 140 12.21 3.06 5.20
CA LYS A 140 12.66 1.91 4.40
C LYS A 140 12.50 0.61 5.17
N GLU A 141 13.01 0.58 6.40
CA GLU A 141 12.92 -0.60 7.27
C GLU A 141 11.48 -0.96 7.60
N LEU A 142 10.61 0.04 7.81
CA LEU A 142 9.20 -0.19 8.08
C LEU A 142 8.47 -0.83 6.90
N VAL A 143 8.74 -0.36 5.67
CA VAL A 143 8.17 -0.96 4.47
C VAL A 143 8.65 -2.41 4.31
N SER A 144 9.93 -2.68 4.54
CA SER A 144 10.48 -4.04 4.53
C SER A 144 9.85 -4.95 5.59
N LYS A 145 9.40 -4.40 6.73
CA LYS A 145 8.63 -5.15 7.75
C LYS A 145 7.17 -5.39 7.36
N PHE A 146 6.58 -4.53 6.52
CA PHE A 146 5.19 -4.66 6.07
C PHE A 146 4.99 -5.79 5.05
N ILE A 147 5.99 -6.08 4.21
CA ILE A 147 5.93 -7.12 3.17
C ILE A 147 5.77 -8.53 3.77
N PRO A 148 6.63 -9.01 4.70
CA PRO A 148 6.49 -10.31 5.36
C PRO A 148 5.54 -10.32 6.58
N GLU A 149 4.89 -9.18 6.88
CA GLU A 149 3.90 -9.03 7.96
C GLU A 149 4.43 -9.37 9.36
N VAL A 150 5.68 -9.01 9.65
CA VAL A 150 6.32 -9.31 10.95
C VAL A 150 5.52 -8.70 12.10
N ILE A 151 5.04 -7.48 11.92
CA ILE A 151 4.23 -6.75 12.92
C ILE A 151 2.91 -7.49 13.20
N GLY A 152 2.27 -8.05 12.17
CA GLY A 152 1.02 -8.81 12.34
C GLY A 152 1.22 -10.04 13.22
N LYS A 153 2.29 -10.80 12.93
CA LYS A 153 2.66 -12.02 13.67
C LYS A 153 3.06 -11.72 15.13
N GLU A 154 3.74 -10.62 15.38
CA GLU A 154 4.08 -10.19 16.75
C GLU A 154 2.83 -9.83 17.57
N ILE A 155 1.87 -9.14 16.96
CA ILE A 155 0.59 -8.82 17.61
C ILE A 155 -0.17 -10.11 17.93
N GLU A 156 -0.21 -11.09 17.03
CA GLU A 156 -0.87 -12.38 17.27
C GLU A 156 -0.27 -13.12 18.47
N LYS A 157 1.06 -13.14 18.58
CA LYS A 157 1.76 -13.74 19.73
C LYS A 157 1.40 -13.04 21.04
N ALA A 158 1.47 -11.72 21.10
CA ALA A 158 1.20 -10.97 22.33
C ALA A 158 -0.27 -11.01 22.77
N THR A 159 -1.19 -11.05 21.81
CA THR A 159 -2.64 -11.07 22.05
C THR A 159 -3.19 -12.45 22.37
N SER A 160 -2.50 -13.52 21.97
CA SER A 160 -2.88 -14.92 22.27
C SER A 160 -3.14 -15.18 23.76
N SER A 161 -2.44 -14.46 24.64
CA SER A 161 -2.62 -14.49 26.11
C SER A 161 -4.03 -14.08 26.58
N ILE A 162 -4.69 -13.17 25.86
CA ILE A 162 -6.03 -12.67 26.20
C ILE A 162 -7.07 -13.47 25.41
N PHE A 163 -6.93 -13.43 24.08
CA PHE A 163 -7.86 -14.06 23.16
C PHE A 163 -7.14 -14.41 21.85
N PRO A 164 -7.34 -15.60 21.28
CA PRO A 164 -6.70 -15.97 20.02
C PRO A 164 -7.25 -15.12 18.87
N LEU A 165 -6.36 -14.42 18.17
CA LEU A 165 -6.68 -13.66 16.96
C LEU A 165 -6.30 -14.46 15.70
N GLN A 166 -6.91 -14.10 14.58
CA GLN A 166 -6.56 -14.53 13.24
C GLN A 166 -6.57 -13.34 12.30
N ASN A 167 -5.77 -13.41 11.24
CA ASN A 167 -5.76 -12.44 10.15
C ASN A 167 -5.51 -11.02 10.65
N VAL A 168 -4.45 -10.84 11.43
CA VAL A 168 -4.03 -9.50 11.89
C VAL A 168 -3.21 -8.83 10.80
N PHE A 169 -3.77 -7.80 10.19
CA PHE A 169 -3.12 -7.06 9.11
C PHE A 169 -3.16 -5.55 9.35
N ILE A 170 -2.14 -4.86 8.80
CA ILE A 170 -2.13 -3.41 8.67
C ILE A 170 -2.97 -3.05 7.45
N ARG A 171 -4.20 -2.59 7.67
CA ARG A 171 -5.17 -2.26 6.62
C ARG A 171 -4.73 -1.10 5.74
N LYS A 172 -4.25 -0.03 6.37
CA LYS A 172 -3.89 1.22 5.69
C LYS A 172 -2.75 1.91 6.42
N VAL A 173 -1.86 2.52 5.64
CA VAL A 173 -0.81 3.42 6.13
C VAL A 173 -0.95 4.74 5.40
N LYS A 174 -1.10 5.82 6.14
CA LYS A 174 -1.19 7.18 5.60
C LYS A 174 -0.07 8.03 6.15
N ILE A 175 0.65 8.74 5.28
CA ILE A 175 1.51 9.84 5.72
C ILE A 175 0.63 11.07 5.97
N LEU A 176 0.66 11.60 7.20
CA LEU A 176 -0.01 12.84 7.57
C LEU A 176 0.87 14.05 7.27
N LYS A 177 2.14 13.97 7.67
CA LYS A 177 3.13 15.01 7.48
C LYS A 177 4.42 14.39 6.98
N ALA A 178 4.86 14.84 5.81
CA ALA A 178 6.19 14.56 5.31
C ALA A 178 7.15 15.67 5.82
N PRO A 179 8.40 15.32 6.16
CA PRO A 179 9.46 16.28 6.42
C PRO A 179 9.79 17.08 5.15
N LYS A 180 10.65 18.09 5.29
CA LYS A 180 11.17 18.83 4.13
C LYS A 180 11.97 17.87 3.25
N PHE A 181 11.87 18.09 1.94
CA PHE A 181 12.50 17.25 0.94
C PHE A 181 14.02 17.43 0.96
N ASP A 182 14.73 16.34 1.23
CA ASP A 182 16.19 16.29 1.24
C ASP A 182 16.67 15.40 0.09
N LEU A 183 17.37 15.99 -0.89
CA LEU A 183 17.90 15.29 -2.06
C LEU A 183 18.86 14.15 -1.68
N GLY A 184 19.66 14.33 -0.62
CA GLY A 184 20.63 13.31 -0.18
C GLY A 184 19.98 11.99 0.26
N LYS A 185 18.93 12.07 1.08
CA LYS A 185 18.19 10.89 1.55
C LYS A 185 17.47 10.17 0.42
N LEU A 186 17.01 10.91 -0.59
CA LEU A 186 16.40 10.35 -1.78
C LEU A 186 17.40 9.54 -2.61
N MET A 187 18.60 10.08 -2.82
CA MET A 187 19.65 9.37 -3.58
C MET A 187 20.12 8.10 -2.85
N GLU A 188 20.10 8.07 -1.51
CA GLU A 188 20.38 6.85 -0.75
C GLU A 188 19.29 5.77 -0.92
N VAL A 189 18.06 6.13 -1.27
CA VAL A 189 16.98 5.15 -1.57
C VAL A 189 17.18 4.57 -2.98
N HIS A 190 17.74 5.36 -3.88
CA HIS A 190 17.81 5.05 -5.31
C HIS A 190 19.24 4.82 -5.83
N GLY A 191 20.22 4.63 -4.94
CA GLY A 191 21.65 4.48 -5.27
C GLY A 191 21.98 3.32 -6.21
N ASP A 192 21.09 2.34 -6.33
CA ASP A 192 21.30 1.12 -7.12
C ASP A 192 20.83 1.24 -8.59
N TYR A 193 20.29 2.38 -9.02
CA TYR A 193 19.71 2.54 -10.37
C TYR A 193 20.71 2.55 -11.54
N SER A 194 21.98 2.26 -11.30
CA SER A 194 23.02 2.59 -12.29
C SER A 194 23.30 1.54 -13.37
N LYS A 195 22.81 0.29 -13.33
CA LYS A 195 23.15 -0.67 -14.42
C LYS A 195 22.14 -1.66 -14.99
N GLU A 196 21.08 -2.10 -14.31
CA GLU A 196 20.28 -3.22 -14.87
C GLU A 196 18.81 -3.08 -14.50
N ASP A 197 18.03 -2.35 -15.31
CA ASP A 197 16.57 -2.52 -15.44
C ASP A 197 15.98 -1.47 -16.41
N VAL A 198 16.38 -1.55 -17.68
CA VAL A 198 15.62 -0.90 -18.76
C VAL A 198 14.40 -1.80 -19.03
N GLY A 199 13.29 -1.48 -18.38
CA GLY A 199 12.01 -2.17 -18.56
C GLY A 199 11.51 -2.15 -20.01
N VAL A 200 10.86 -3.24 -20.40
CA VAL A 200 10.20 -3.43 -21.71
C VAL A 200 9.16 -2.32 -21.92
N LYS A 201 9.20 -1.68 -23.09
CA LYS A 201 8.20 -0.69 -23.51
C LYS A 201 6.86 -1.38 -23.72
N LEU A 202 5.86 -1.02 -22.91
CA LEU A 202 4.45 -1.26 -23.23
C LEU A 202 3.97 -0.14 -24.15
N GLU A 203 3.69 -0.49 -25.41
CA GLU A 203 3.07 0.42 -26.36
C GLU A 203 1.61 0.69 -25.94
N ARG A 204 1.27 1.98 -25.86
CA ARG A 204 -0.09 2.46 -25.65
C ARG A 204 -0.85 2.34 -26.98
N PRO A 205 -1.99 1.64 -27.06
CA PRO A 205 -2.84 1.69 -28.26
C PRO A 205 -3.37 3.11 -28.43
N ALA A 206 -3.11 3.69 -29.60
CA ALA A 206 -3.61 5.01 -29.98
C ALA A 206 -5.13 4.98 -30.19
N GLU A 207 -5.82 6.00 -29.69
CA GLU A 207 -7.26 6.21 -29.84
C GLU A 207 -7.60 6.73 -31.25
N GLY A 208 -8.63 6.16 -31.85
CA GLY A 208 -9.70 6.88 -32.56
C GLY A 208 -9.41 7.51 -33.93
N GLU A 209 -9.76 6.81 -34.99
CA GLU A 209 -10.56 7.34 -36.11
C GLU A 209 -11.41 6.20 -36.68
N GLU A 210 -12.73 6.28 -36.53
CA GLU A 210 -13.73 5.79 -37.50
C GLU A 210 -15.12 6.13 -36.93
N ALA A 211 -15.53 7.36 -37.15
CA ALA A 211 -16.92 7.78 -37.10
C ALA A 211 -17.19 8.62 -38.36
N VAL A 212 -17.67 7.96 -39.42
CA VAL A 212 -18.53 8.60 -40.42
C VAL A 212 -19.75 7.69 -40.61
N VAL A 213 -20.89 8.22 -40.17
CA VAL A 213 -22.24 7.69 -40.35
C VAL A 213 -22.63 7.73 -41.83
N GLY A 214 -23.34 6.70 -42.29
CA GLY A 214 -23.59 6.40 -43.70
C GLY A 214 -24.69 7.17 -44.43
N GLN A 215 -24.86 6.75 -45.70
CA GLN A 215 -25.97 6.85 -46.65
C GLN A 215 -25.56 5.97 -47.85
N GLU A 216 -26.37 5.33 -48.68
CA GLU A 216 -27.71 4.72 -48.65
C GLU A 216 -27.81 3.95 -50.00
N VAL A 217 -28.53 2.82 -50.04
CA VAL A 217 -29.17 2.12 -51.21
C VAL A 217 -28.31 1.58 -52.38
N ALA A 218 -28.37 0.25 -52.61
CA ALA A 218 -28.95 -0.39 -53.81
C ALA A 218 -28.78 -1.92 -53.79
N ALA A 219 -29.91 -2.63 -53.88
CA ALA A 219 -30.00 -4.06 -54.18
C ALA A 219 -29.93 -4.29 -55.69
N THR A 220 -29.26 -5.37 -56.12
CA THR A 220 -29.29 -6.12 -57.41
C THR A 220 -27.93 -6.84 -57.52
N GLU A 221 -27.75 -8.13 -57.81
CA GLU A 221 -28.57 -9.23 -58.34
C GLU A 221 -28.20 -10.54 -57.61
#